data_AF-A0A372LZI5-F1
#
_entry.id   AF-A0A372LZI5-F1
#
_cell.length_a   1.000
_cell.length_b   1.000
_cell.length_c   1.000
_cell.angle_alpha   90.00
_cell.angle_beta   90.00
_cell.angle_gamma   90.00
#
_symmetry.space_group_name_H-M   'P 1'
#
loop_
_entity.id
_entity.type
_entity.pdbx_description
1 polymer ?
#
loop_
_entity_poly.entity_id
_entity_poly.type
_entity_poly.pdbx_seq_one_letter_code
_entity_poly.pdbx_strand_id
1 'polypeptide(L)'
;MPDVPEQRSARGQGGGPGYAFLRGRVLRGALAHGRARGFGRFALAPPLPRVWGLSLFPRSGGADELALDQELSALSAAGRAAYVLRALDRLPDTEVRRVLESAGVADPVAALTEADSVPRRERPAAELLDSPEFDACSLQARPTDLLRRRRHRTAALVALVAAAVCGALLGLPAGGWGAG
;
A
#
# COMPACT_ATOMS: atom_id res chain seq x y z
N MET A 1 -2.56 -14.13 -30.98
CA MET A 1 -2.45 -13.52 -29.65
C MET A 1 -1.14 -13.98 -29.04
N PRO A 2 -0.34 -13.13 -28.37
CA PRO A 2 0.84 -13.60 -27.68
C PRO A 2 0.39 -14.51 -26.52
N ASP A 3 1.04 -15.66 -26.42
CA ASP A 3 0.81 -16.66 -25.37
C ASP A 3 1.28 -16.05 -24.04
N VAL A 4 0.33 -15.63 -23.21
CA VAL A 4 0.65 -15.10 -21.89
C VAL A 4 0.98 -16.31 -21.02
N PRO A 5 2.17 -16.41 -20.44
CA PRO A 5 2.52 -17.56 -19.61
C PRO A 5 1.48 -17.66 -18.48
N GLU A 6 0.82 -18.82 -18.38
CA GLU A 6 -0.11 -19.10 -17.30
C GLU A 6 0.58 -18.82 -15.97
N GLN A 7 0.05 -17.86 -15.21
CA GLN A 7 0.46 -17.68 -13.83
C GLN A 7 0.19 -18.99 -13.12
N ARG A 8 1.25 -19.64 -12.64
CA ARG A 8 1.15 -20.85 -11.81
C ARG A 8 0.20 -20.54 -10.66
N SER A 9 -1.02 -21.06 -10.76
CA SER A 9 -2.05 -20.90 -9.75
C SER A 9 -1.46 -21.25 -8.40
N ALA A 10 -1.29 -20.26 -7.52
CA ALA A 10 -0.83 -20.45 -6.15
C ALA A 10 -1.82 -21.27 -5.29
N ARG A 11 -2.88 -21.83 -5.90
CA ARG A 11 -3.94 -22.61 -5.26
C ARG A 11 -3.52 -23.98 -4.71
N GLY A 12 -2.26 -24.39 -4.84
CA GLY A 12 -1.84 -25.73 -4.41
C GLY A 12 -0.43 -25.88 -3.84
N GLN A 13 0.35 -24.80 -3.71
CA GLN A 13 1.77 -24.90 -3.31
C GLN A 13 2.16 -24.06 -2.08
N GLY A 14 1.19 -23.48 -1.37
CA GLY A 14 1.38 -22.71 -0.13
C GLY A 14 1.97 -23.51 1.05
N GLY A 15 2.33 -24.78 0.84
CA GLY A 15 3.01 -25.64 1.82
C GLY A 15 4.48 -25.93 1.51
N GLY A 16 5.01 -25.47 0.36
CA GLY A 16 6.40 -25.76 0.00
C GLY A 16 7.41 -25.07 0.93
N PRO A 17 8.61 -25.65 1.13
CA PRO A 17 9.63 -25.08 2.02
C PRO A 17 10.05 -23.65 1.62
N GLY A 18 10.04 -23.34 0.31
CA GLY A 18 10.29 -21.99 -0.20
C GLY A 18 9.22 -20.98 0.20
N TYR A 19 7.94 -21.36 0.15
CA TYR A 19 6.84 -20.50 0.60
C TYR A 19 6.90 -20.29 2.11
N ALA A 20 7.16 -21.35 2.89
CA ALA A 20 7.31 -21.25 4.34
C ALA A 20 8.43 -20.27 4.73
N PHE A 21 9.58 -20.31 4.04
CA PHE A 21 10.66 -19.34 4.25
C PHE A 21 10.23 -17.91 3.92
N LEU A 22 9.59 -17.68 2.77
CA LEU A 22 9.13 -16.36 2.35
C LEU A 22 8.09 -15.80 3.33
N ARG A 23 7.11 -16.60 3.74
CA ARG A 23 6.11 -16.26 4.76
C ARG A 23 6.78 -15.80 6.05
N GLY A 24 7.72 -16.58 6.58
CA GLY A 24 8.44 -16.20 7.80
C GLY A 24 9.25 -14.91 7.65
N ARG A 25 9.81 -14.64 6.46
CA ARG A 25 10.54 -13.39 6.18
C ARG A 25 9.59 -12.19 6.09
N VAL A 26 8.49 -12.32 5.36
CA VAL A 26 7.47 -11.27 5.19
C VAL A 26 6.82 -10.94 6.52
N LEU A 27 6.42 -11.97 7.29
CA LEU A 27 5.80 -11.80 8.59
C LEU A 27 6.70 -11.06 9.58
N ARG A 28 7.99 -11.44 9.67
CA ARG A 28 8.96 -10.73 10.52
C ARG A 28 9.09 -9.25 10.12
N GLY A 29 9.13 -8.96 8.82
CA GLY A 29 9.16 -7.59 8.29
C GLY A 29 7.91 -6.79 8.68
N ALA A 30 6.73 -7.39 8.52
CA ALA A 30 5.44 -6.77 8.86
C ALA A 30 5.33 -6.49 10.36
N LEU A 31 5.69 -7.45 11.22
CA LEU A 31 5.68 -7.28 12.67
C LEU A 31 6.70 -6.23 13.14
N ALA A 32 7.87 -6.16 12.50
CA ALA A 32 8.85 -5.12 12.79
C ALA A 32 8.33 -3.73 12.43
N HIS A 33 7.64 -3.59 11.30
CA HIS A 33 7.00 -2.34 10.92
C HIS A 33 5.88 -1.94 11.90
N GLY A 34 5.06 -2.90 12.34
CA GLY A 34 4.03 -2.68 13.36
C GLY A 34 4.59 -2.18 14.68
N ARG A 35 5.70 -2.78 15.16
CA ARG A 35 6.42 -2.33 16.36
C ARG A 35 6.97 -0.92 16.22
N ALA A 36 7.57 -0.58 15.07
CA ALA A 36 8.10 0.75 14.81
C ALA A 36 7.01 1.84 14.83
N ARG A 37 5.79 1.52 14.38
CA ARG A 37 4.67 2.47 14.34
C ARG A 37 4.15 2.84 15.74
N GLY A 38 4.26 1.93 16.70
CA GLY A 38 3.94 2.18 18.12
C GLY A 38 4.93 3.11 18.81
N PHE A 39 6.18 3.19 18.33
CA PHE A 39 7.23 4.07 18.87
C PHE A 39 7.27 5.48 18.22
N GLY A 40 6.28 5.81 17.40
CA GLY A 40 6.11 7.11 16.77
C GLY A 40 6.03 7.05 15.25
N ARG A 41 5.48 8.12 14.68
CA ARG A 41 5.24 8.45 13.26
C ARG A 41 6.42 8.27 12.27
N PHE A 42 7.56 7.75 12.72
CA PHE A 42 8.75 7.46 11.91
C PHE A 42 8.91 5.98 11.55
N ALA A 43 7.84 5.19 11.59
CA ALA A 43 7.82 3.92 10.88
C ALA A 43 8.01 4.21 9.39
N LEU A 44 9.27 4.15 8.94
CA LEU A 44 9.63 4.16 7.53
C LEU A 44 8.75 3.11 6.88
N ALA A 45 7.74 3.57 6.13
CA ALA A 45 7.07 2.71 5.16
C ALA A 45 8.19 1.98 4.41
N PRO A 46 8.08 0.66 4.21
CA PRO A 46 9.04 -0.06 3.37
C PRO A 46 9.29 0.77 2.11
N PRO A 47 10.52 0.82 1.56
CA PRO A 47 10.86 1.68 0.44
C PRO A 47 10.09 1.22 -0.80
N LEU A 48 8.80 1.55 -0.86
CA LEU A 48 7.98 1.39 -2.03
C LEU A 48 8.60 2.31 -3.09
N PRO A 49 8.63 1.89 -4.36
CA PRO A 49 9.06 2.77 -5.43
C PRO A 49 8.21 4.06 -5.38
N ARG A 50 8.82 5.15 -4.89
CA ARG A 50 8.19 6.46 -4.81
C ARG A 50 8.27 7.09 -6.19
N VAL A 51 7.27 6.84 -7.02
CA VAL A 51 7.16 7.51 -8.31
C VAL A 51 6.69 8.94 -8.09
N TRP A 52 7.55 9.91 -8.42
CA TRP A 52 7.21 11.33 -8.35
C TRP A 52 6.04 11.64 -9.29
N GLY A 53 4.94 12.14 -8.75
CA GLY A 53 3.77 12.55 -9.54
C GLY A 53 2.74 11.45 -9.77
N LEU A 54 2.85 10.28 -9.13
CA LEU A 54 1.88 9.20 -9.21
C LEU A 54 1.40 8.82 -7.80
N SER A 55 0.15 9.19 -7.48
CA SER A 55 -0.48 8.75 -6.23
C SER A 55 -1.22 7.43 -6.45
N LEU A 56 -0.67 6.35 -5.89
CA LEU A 56 -1.28 5.02 -5.88
C LEU A 56 -2.15 4.84 -4.64
N PHE A 57 -3.35 4.30 -4.84
CA PHE A 57 -4.29 3.98 -3.77
C PHE A 57 -4.79 2.53 -3.95
N PRO A 58 -4.95 1.75 -2.87
CA PRO A 58 -5.67 0.49 -2.96
C PRO A 58 -7.11 0.73 -3.43
N ARG A 59 -7.73 -0.28 -4.03
CA ARG A 59 -9.15 -0.19 -4.41
C ARG A 59 -10.01 -0.01 -3.17
N SER A 60 -10.96 0.93 -3.25
CA SER A 60 -12.01 1.05 -2.23
C SER A 60 -12.95 -0.14 -2.34
N GLY A 61 -13.06 -0.94 -1.28
CA GLY A 61 -13.94 -2.10 -1.22
C GLY A 61 -15.39 -1.76 -0.95
N GLY A 62 -16.22 -2.81 -0.98
CA GLY A 62 -17.60 -2.75 -0.51
C GLY A 62 -17.67 -2.54 1.01
N ALA A 63 -18.90 -2.49 1.52
CA ALA A 63 -19.16 -2.23 2.94
C ALA A 63 -18.53 -3.30 3.85
N ASP A 64 -18.55 -4.57 3.43
CA ASP A 64 -17.98 -5.67 4.23
C ASP A 64 -16.46 -5.63 4.27
N GLU A 65 -15.82 -5.32 3.13
CA GLU A 65 -14.37 -5.18 3.01
C GLU A 65 -13.89 -4.01 3.88
N LEU A 66 -14.60 -2.87 3.86
CA LEU A 66 -14.29 -1.72 4.72
C LEU A 66 -14.51 -2.03 6.21
N ALA A 67 -15.59 -2.74 6.55
CA ALA A 67 -15.84 -3.13 7.93
C ALA A 67 -14.76 -4.09 8.44
N LEU A 68 -14.32 -5.04 7.59
CA LEU A 68 -13.24 -5.95 7.93
C LEU A 68 -11.91 -5.20 8.10
N ASP A 69 -11.60 -4.25 7.21
CA ASP A 69 -10.39 -3.42 7.34
C ASP A 69 -10.38 -2.64 8.67
N GLN A 70 -11.52 -2.05 9.06
CA GLN A 70 -11.67 -1.33 10.33
C GLN A 70 -11.44 -2.24 11.54
N GLU A 71 -12.02 -3.44 11.56
CA GLU A 71 -11.83 -4.40 12.65
C GLU A 71 -10.38 -4.89 12.73
N LEU A 72 -9.76 -5.20 11.59
CA LEU A 72 -8.35 -5.59 11.55
C LEU A 72 -7.44 -4.45 12.00
N SER A 73 -7.80 -3.19 11.70
CA SER A 73 -7.04 -2.02 12.13
C SER A 73 -7.03 -1.86 13.66
N ALA A 74 -8.06 -2.35 14.35
CA ALA A 74 -8.17 -2.31 15.81
C ALA A 74 -7.32 -3.39 16.51
N LEU A 75 -6.97 -4.48 15.82
CA LEU A 75 -6.12 -5.52 16.40
C LEU A 75 -4.65 -5.07 16.51
N SER A 76 -3.89 -5.75 17.36
CA SER A 76 -2.44 -5.69 17.34
C SER A 76 -1.87 -6.23 16.02
N ALA A 77 -0.59 -5.93 15.76
CA ALA A 77 0.10 -6.51 14.59
C ALA A 77 0.18 -8.05 14.66
N ALA A 78 0.23 -8.63 15.86
CA ALA A 78 0.25 -10.07 16.06
C ALA A 78 -1.14 -10.68 15.84
N GLY A 79 -2.20 -10.04 16.35
CA GLY A 79 -3.60 -10.45 16.13
C GLY A 79 -3.99 -10.45 14.66
N ARG A 80 -3.64 -9.39 13.92
CA ARG A 80 -3.82 -9.36 12.44
C ARG A 80 -3.07 -10.50 11.75
N ALA A 81 -1.82 -10.76 12.15
CA ALA A 81 -1.05 -11.85 11.57
C ALA A 81 -1.70 -13.22 11.82
N ALA A 82 -2.15 -13.47 13.04
CA ALA A 82 -2.88 -14.70 13.40
C ALA A 82 -4.15 -14.86 12.55
N TYR A 83 -4.92 -13.79 12.38
CA TYR A 83 -6.14 -13.79 11.55
C TYR A 83 -5.84 -14.15 10.09
N VAL A 84 -4.84 -13.49 9.48
CA VAL A 84 -4.48 -13.70 8.07
C VAL A 84 -3.92 -15.11 7.83
N LEU A 85 -3.09 -15.63 8.74
CA LEU A 85 -2.55 -16.99 8.62
C LEU A 85 -3.65 -18.08 8.70
N ARG A 86 -4.71 -17.84 9.49
CA ARG A 86 -5.88 -18.72 9.54
C ARG A 86 -6.74 -18.58 8.29
N ALA A 87 -7.01 -17.35 7.85
CA ALA A 87 -7.98 -17.10 6.78
C ALA A 87 -7.40 -17.35 5.37
N LEU A 88 -6.21 -16.82 5.07
CA LEU A 88 -5.58 -16.94 3.75
C LEU A 88 -4.74 -18.21 3.61
N ASP A 89 -3.84 -18.47 4.55
CA ASP A 89 -2.96 -19.64 4.48
C ASP A 89 -3.63 -20.93 4.98
N ARG A 90 -4.83 -20.83 5.60
CA ARG A 90 -5.61 -21.95 6.13
C ARG A 90 -4.81 -22.85 7.08
N LEU A 91 -3.88 -22.24 7.82
CA LEU A 91 -3.05 -22.96 8.78
C LEU A 91 -3.88 -23.35 10.01
N PRO A 92 -3.69 -24.57 10.55
CA PRO A 92 -4.24 -24.92 11.84
C PRO A 92 -3.57 -24.10 12.95
N ASP A 93 -4.28 -23.85 14.05
CA ASP A 93 -3.80 -23.03 15.18
C ASP A 93 -2.44 -23.46 15.73
N THR A 94 -2.13 -24.76 15.68
CA THR A 94 -0.83 -25.30 16.09
C THR A 94 0.32 -24.85 15.18
N GLU A 95 0.07 -24.69 13.88
CA GLU A 95 1.04 -24.17 12.93
C GLU A 95 1.10 -22.63 13.01
N VAL A 96 -0.04 -21.95 13.19
CA VAL A 96 -0.06 -20.50 13.36
C VAL A 96 0.79 -20.09 14.56
N ARG A 97 0.64 -20.77 15.71
CA ARG A 97 1.49 -20.51 16.89
C ARG A 97 2.97 -20.67 16.59
N ARG A 98 3.37 -21.79 15.98
CA ARG A 98 4.77 -22.04 15.60
C ARG A 98 5.32 -20.95 14.67
N VAL A 99 4.54 -20.52 13.69
CA VAL A 99 4.93 -19.45 12.76
C VAL A 99 5.09 -18.12 13.50
N LEU A 100 4.15 -17.74 14.37
CA LEU A 100 4.22 -16.50 15.17
C LEU A 100 5.40 -16.52 16.16
N GLU A 101 5.65 -17.64 16.84
CA GLU A 101 6.81 -17.86 17.73
C GLU A 101 8.12 -17.67 16.96
N SER A 102 8.24 -18.33 15.79
CA SER A 102 9.43 -18.21 14.94
C SER A 102 9.64 -16.78 14.41
N ALA A 103 8.58 -15.97 14.36
CA ALA A 103 8.62 -14.58 13.96
C ALA A 103 8.89 -13.60 15.13
N GLY A 104 9.04 -14.11 16.35
CA GLY A 104 9.36 -13.33 17.55
C GLY A 104 8.16 -12.68 18.23
N VAL A 105 6.95 -13.24 18.07
CA VAL A 105 5.79 -12.84 18.86
C VAL A 105 5.90 -13.43 20.27
N ALA A 106 5.79 -12.58 21.30
CA ALA A 106 5.96 -12.98 22.69
C ALA A 106 4.81 -13.87 23.21
N ASP A 107 3.57 -13.56 22.82
CA ASP A 107 2.39 -14.34 23.19
C ASP A 107 1.53 -14.69 21.95
N PRO A 108 1.84 -15.82 21.29
CA PRO A 108 1.08 -16.32 20.14
C PRO A 108 -0.35 -16.73 20.49
N VAL A 109 -0.61 -17.12 21.75
CA VAL A 109 -1.95 -17.56 22.19
C VAL A 109 -2.86 -16.36 22.32
N ALA A 110 -2.39 -15.28 22.96
CA ALA A 110 -3.12 -14.02 23.02
C ALA A 110 -3.39 -13.46 21.62
N ALA A 111 -2.46 -13.59 20.67
CA ALA A 111 -2.67 -13.19 19.29
C ALA A 111 -3.80 -13.97 18.59
N LEU A 112 -3.93 -15.28 18.87
CA LEU A 112 -5.04 -16.09 18.37
C LEU A 112 -6.38 -15.69 19.00
N THR A 113 -6.39 -15.46 20.31
CA THR A 113 -7.58 -14.99 21.04
C THR A 113 -8.04 -13.62 20.56
N GLU A 114 -7.09 -12.71 20.29
CA GLU A 114 -7.37 -11.41 19.70
C GLU A 114 -7.93 -11.56 18.28
N ALA A 115 -7.41 -12.49 17.46
CA ALA A 115 -7.96 -12.76 16.14
C ALA A 115 -9.41 -13.30 16.20
N ASP A 116 -9.78 -14.01 17.27
CA ASP A 116 -11.15 -14.49 17.49
C ASP A 116 -12.15 -13.36 17.81
N SER A 117 -11.68 -12.16 18.16
CA SER A 117 -12.56 -11.02 18.42
C SER A 117 -13.16 -10.40 17.15
N VAL A 118 -12.68 -10.78 15.97
CA VAL A 118 -13.21 -10.33 14.69
C VAL A 118 -14.54 -11.05 14.40
N PRO A 119 -15.68 -10.35 14.31
CA PRO A 119 -16.97 -10.95 14.03
C PRO A 119 -16.98 -11.80 12.77
N ARG A 120 -17.64 -12.97 12.86
CA ARG A 120 -17.94 -13.79 11.68
C ARG A 120 -18.97 -13.07 10.82
N ARG A 121 -18.73 -13.07 9.51
CA ARG A 121 -19.63 -12.50 8.49
C ARG A 121 -20.28 -13.62 7.68
N GLU A 122 -21.33 -13.26 6.95
CA GLU A 122 -21.99 -14.15 5.99
C GLU A 122 -21.00 -14.59 4.89
N ARG A 123 -20.20 -13.64 4.39
CA ARG A 123 -19.07 -13.95 3.51
C ARG A 123 -17.87 -14.45 4.32
N PRO A 124 -17.24 -15.57 3.92
CA PRO A 124 -16.04 -16.06 4.58
C PRO A 124 -14.93 -15.01 4.57
N ALA A 125 -14.22 -14.87 5.69
CA ALA A 125 -13.06 -13.98 5.81
C ALA A 125 -12.02 -14.21 4.70
N ALA A 126 -11.79 -15.47 4.32
CA ALA A 126 -10.88 -15.83 3.24
C ALA A 126 -11.29 -15.23 1.89
N GLU A 127 -12.59 -15.20 1.60
CA GLU A 127 -13.11 -14.63 0.34
C GLU A 127 -12.97 -13.11 0.32
N LEU A 128 -13.24 -12.46 1.46
CA LEU A 128 -13.02 -11.02 1.60
C LEU A 128 -11.54 -10.67 1.49
N LEU A 129 -10.64 -11.46 2.06
CA LEU A 129 -9.20 -11.22 1.96
C LEU A 129 -8.62 -11.58 0.58
N ASP A 130 -9.28 -12.42 -0.20
CA ASP A 130 -8.92 -12.73 -1.60
C ASP A 130 -9.45 -11.67 -2.60
N SER A 131 -10.23 -10.69 -2.11
CA SER A 131 -10.80 -9.62 -2.94
C SER A 131 -9.71 -8.63 -3.40
N PRO A 132 -9.88 -7.96 -4.56
CA PRO A 132 -8.91 -7.02 -5.11
C PRO A 132 -8.67 -5.78 -4.23
N GLU A 133 -9.41 -5.61 -3.15
CA GLU A 133 -9.23 -4.50 -2.20
C GLU A 133 -8.15 -4.80 -1.17
N PHE A 134 -7.86 -6.08 -0.94
CA PHE A 134 -6.74 -6.53 -0.12
C PHE A 134 -5.53 -7.02 -0.94
N ASP A 135 -5.61 -6.99 -2.27
CA ASP A 135 -4.47 -7.29 -3.14
C ASP A 135 -3.53 -6.08 -3.29
N ALA A 136 -2.30 -6.25 -2.82
CA ALA A 136 -1.24 -5.25 -2.92
C ALA A 136 -0.84 -4.93 -4.37
N CYS A 137 -1.13 -5.82 -5.31
CA CYS A 137 -0.84 -5.66 -6.74
C CYS A 137 -1.93 -4.87 -7.48
N SER A 138 -3.13 -4.77 -6.93
CA SER A 138 -4.23 -3.98 -7.51
C SER A 138 -4.28 -2.58 -6.91
N LEU A 139 -3.41 -1.72 -7.44
CA LEU A 139 -3.38 -0.29 -7.09
C LEU A 139 -3.99 0.56 -8.19
N GLN A 140 -4.86 1.50 -7.80
CA GLN A 140 -5.38 2.54 -8.68
C GLN A 140 -4.46 3.75 -8.61
N ALA A 141 -3.97 4.20 -9.77
CA ALA A 141 -3.37 5.52 -9.87
C ALA A 141 -4.50 6.56 -9.88
N ARG A 142 -4.48 7.53 -8.98
CA ARG A 142 -5.37 8.69 -9.13
C ARG A 142 -4.94 9.48 -10.38
N PRO A 143 -5.84 9.73 -11.35
CA PRO A 143 -5.52 10.39 -12.62
C PRO A 143 -4.97 11.82 -12.50
N THR A 144 -4.98 12.40 -11.31
CA THR A 144 -4.82 13.84 -11.13
C THR A 144 -3.38 14.28 -10.98
N ASP A 145 -2.43 13.47 -10.49
CA ASP A 145 -1.13 14.04 -10.13
C ASP A 145 -0.20 14.28 -11.35
N LEU A 146 -0.12 13.32 -12.28
CA LEU A 146 0.65 13.50 -13.53
C LEU A 146 0.08 14.62 -14.42
N LEU A 147 -1.24 14.65 -14.60
CA LEU A 147 -1.89 15.65 -15.45
C LEU A 147 -1.86 17.05 -14.80
N ARG A 148 -2.08 17.14 -13.49
CA ARG A 148 -1.99 18.41 -12.74
C ARG A 148 -0.57 18.95 -12.79
N ARG A 149 0.46 18.10 -12.67
CA ARG A 149 1.86 18.52 -12.78
C ARG A 149 2.22 18.99 -14.19
N ARG A 150 1.73 18.31 -15.24
CA ARG A 150 1.88 18.77 -16.63
C ARG A 150 1.26 20.16 -16.79
N ARG A 151 0.04 20.37 -16.31
CA ARG A 151 -0.65 21.67 -16.37
C ARG A 151 0.11 22.78 -15.64
N HIS A 152 0.61 22.53 -14.43
CA HIS A 152 1.39 23.53 -13.69
C HIS A 152 2.71 23.88 -14.38
N ARG A 153 3.40 22.91 -14.98
CA ARG A 153 4.61 23.16 -15.76
C ARG A 153 4.33 24.00 -17.00
N THR A 154 3.28 23.66 -17.75
CA THR A 154 2.85 24.46 -18.89
C THR A 154 2.47 25.88 -18.47
N ALA A 155 1.73 26.03 -17.37
CA ALA A 155 1.37 27.34 -16.83
C ALA A 155 2.60 28.16 -16.41
N ALA A 156 3.59 27.53 -15.75
CA ALA A 156 4.83 28.19 -15.36
C ALA A 156 5.65 28.65 -16.58
N LEU A 157 5.72 27.82 -17.63
CA LEU A 157 6.38 28.21 -18.88
C LEU A 157 5.69 29.39 -19.55
N VAL A 158 4.36 29.36 -19.63
CA VAL A 158 3.57 30.47 -20.19
C VAL A 158 3.78 31.76 -19.38
N ALA A 159 3.76 31.67 -18.04
CA ALA A 159 4.01 32.81 -17.17
C ALA A 159 5.43 33.37 -17.33
N LEU A 160 6.44 32.51 -17.49
CA LEU A 160 7.83 32.92 -17.72
C LEU A 160 7.97 33.64 -19.07
N VAL A 161 7.37 33.10 -20.13
CA VAL A 161 7.35 33.74 -21.45
C VAL A 161 6.64 35.09 -21.38
N ALA A 162 5.49 35.18 -20.71
CA ALA A 162 4.78 36.44 -20.54
C ALA A 162 5.62 37.46 -19.76
N ALA A 163 6.28 37.04 -18.68
CA ALA A 163 7.18 37.91 -17.91
C ALA A 163 8.38 38.39 -18.73
N ALA A 164 8.95 37.53 -19.58
CA ALA A 164 10.04 37.91 -20.49
C ALA A 164 9.59 38.93 -21.55
N VAL A 165 8.39 38.75 -22.13
CA VAL A 165 7.80 39.71 -23.08
C VAL A 165 7.51 41.05 -22.39
N CYS A 166 6.87 41.04 -21.23
CA CYS A 166 6.62 42.25 -20.45
C CYS A 166 7.93 42.94 -20.04
N GLY A 167 8.93 42.16 -19.62
CA GLY A 167 10.27 42.65 -19.29
C GLY A 167 10.99 43.25 -20.49
N ALA A 168 10.85 42.69 -21.69
CA ALA A 168 11.40 43.26 -22.91
C ALA A 168 10.70 44.58 -23.27
N LEU A 169 9.37 44.67 -23.17
CA LEU A 169 8.62 45.89 -23.46
C LEU A 169 8.92 47.03 -22.48
N LEU A 170 9.04 46.73 -21.18
CA LEU A 170 9.34 47.71 -20.13
C LEU A 170 10.83 48.02 -20.01
N GLY A 171 11.68 47.06 -20.37
CA GLY A 171 13.14 47.14 -20.32
C GLY A 171 13.78 47.68 -21.60
N LEU A 172 12.98 47.98 -22.64
CA LEU A 172 13.43 48.85 -23.72
C LEU A 172 13.79 50.20 -23.07
N PRO A 173 15.07 50.58 -22.94
CA PRO A 173 15.40 51.94 -22.55
C PRO A 173 14.69 52.84 -23.55
N ALA A 174 14.07 53.92 -23.08
CA ALA A 174 13.50 54.95 -23.92
C ALA A 174 14.62 55.54 -24.79
N GLY A 175 14.95 54.85 -25.87
CA GLY A 175 15.90 55.26 -26.90
C GLY A 175 15.23 56.36 -27.69
N GLY A 176 15.38 57.58 -27.18
CA GLY A 176 15.24 58.87 -27.84
C GLY A 176 14.33 58.92 -29.05
N TRP A 177 13.05 59.22 -28.83
CA TRP A 177 12.25 59.93 -29.82
C TRP A 177 12.05 61.35 -29.30
N GLY A 178 13.11 62.15 -29.42
CA GLY A 178 13.12 63.54 -28.97
C GLY A 178 14.32 64.30 -29.54
N ALA A 179 14.01 65.32 -30.34
CA ALA A 179 14.85 66.30 -31.02
C ALA A 179 15.47 65.87 -32.37
N GLY A 180 14.89 66.44 -33.44
CA GLY A 180 15.33 66.38 -34.83
C GLY A 180 14.20 66.88 -35.73
#